data_AF-A0A318P764-F1
#
_entry.id   AF-A0A318P764-F1
#
_cell.length_a   1.000
_cell.length_b   1.000
_cell.length_c   1.000
_cell.angle_alpha   90.00
_cell.angle_beta   90.00
_cell.angle_gamma   90.00
#
_symmetry.space_group_name_H-M   'P 1'
#
loop_
_entity.id
_entity.type
_entity.pdbx_description
1 polymer ?
#
loop_
_entity_poly.entity_id
_entity_poly.type
_entity_poly.pdbx_seq_one_letter_code
_entity_poly.pdbx_strand_id
1 'polypeptide(L)'
;MNEIILHLDPETESVRLTDIDNTKVIVSQDSDLSISKAYIKIGAGFNMLTWSGNAIASGSNSVSGNFRAVGSAEYGSGNTSILSANFITKDIYITTGAGGSQSASITTNASNFEFFNYIDLAGYTGSGRIFVDGQQEATEGEHAFDFGVMQSNAIIYNTAYSNVSNITQPSTTLTTPTGFALTGYADNVHLYNANRYLGAGDYLPTSVRVFNDATAASKVHVELATFRGANTVTDLNIDIGREFNPYTDAVPTQYNTQAINAGTFALTSHYTNRPVKETLKISSSFTNAELTLSGGNNHVTDISLNGFALGGQNNYVLKLNIKSDFSDSLTHIYIDELNNPNGNIAPVSVDIHSEQGGTGGGDFYSTLGTLQNSGQFSGIISALAGKQLFIEGQSQDDSFSVVGNTTIAGHGSGYQGDTFSFTQSTIAGSVKITDYNASVDRINAGTDGQQWTFSSAGDKSLVSYGDYGSSANLNALFSTLGGATDAQSLFTAALSKATGSASESSLAEVGAIKLGNSLYVIIDNNGNHSFDSQDIVFSLGNRDLSQTLSDLHYTAPQIELSGSTPTALLDTVA
;
A
#
# COMPACT_ATOMS: atom_id res chain seq x y z
N MET A 1 -19.07 -22.98 -5.32
CA MET A 1 -18.48 -23.19 -6.65
C MET A 1 -18.34 -24.68 -6.84
N ASN A 2 -18.70 -25.21 -8.00
CA ASN A 2 -18.49 -26.62 -8.33
C ASN A 2 -16.99 -26.83 -8.62
N GLU A 3 -16.37 -27.88 -8.08
CA GLU A 3 -14.99 -28.24 -8.41
C GLU A 3 -14.98 -29.46 -9.34
N ILE A 4 -14.24 -29.37 -10.44
CA ILE A 4 -14.08 -30.44 -11.43
C ILE A 4 -12.59 -30.66 -11.66
N ILE A 5 -12.11 -31.88 -11.44
CA ILE A 5 -10.73 -32.27 -11.73
C ILE A 5 -10.69 -32.97 -13.08
N LEU A 6 -9.88 -32.47 -14.00
CA LEU A 6 -9.66 -33.04 -15.32
C LEU A 6 -8.31 -33.77 -15.34
N HIS A 7 -8.36 -35.06 -15.68
CA HIS A 7 -7.19 -35.84 -16.06
C HIS A 7 -7.18 -35.93 -17.58
N LEU A 8 -6.31 -35.15 -18.22
CA LEU A 8 -6.27 -35.08 -19.68
C LEU A 8 -5.23 -36.07 -20.20
N ASP A 9 -5.69 -36.99 -21.03
CA ASP A 9 -4.80 -37.86 -21.81
C ASP A 9 -4.45 -37.19 -23.16
N PRO A 10 -3.41 -37.69 -23.88
CA PRO A 10 -3.02 -37.12 -25.16
C PRO A 10 -4.10 -37.19 -26.26
N GLU A 11 -5.10 -38.06 -26.10
CA GLU A 11 -6.19 -38.28 -27.06
C GLU A 11 -7.45 -37.46 -26.72
N THR A 12 -7.45 -36.70 -25.61
CA THR A 12 -8.58 -35.88 -25.21
C THR A 12 -8.72 -34.72 -26.18
N GLU A 13 -9.72 -34.77 -27.06
CA GLU A 13 -9.94 -33.73 -28.08
C GLU A 13 -10.83 -32.59 -27.58
N SER A 14 -11.89 -32.87 -26.80
CA SER A 14 -12.80 -31.81 -26.33
C SER A 14 -13.45 -32.10 -24.98
N VAL A 15 -13.54 -31.06 -24.15
CA VAL A 15 -14.25 -31.05 -22.87
C VAL A 15 -15.19 -29.84 -22.87
N ARG A 16 -16.50 -30.09 -22.80
CA ARG A 16 -17.52 -29.02 -22.79
C ARG A 16 -18.24 -29.02 -21.44
N LEU A 17 -18.13 -27.90 -20.72
CA LEU A 17 -18.72 -27.68 -19.40
C LEU A 17 -19.78 -26.57 -19.46
N THR A 18 -20.53 -26.50 -20.57
CA THR A 18 -21.42 -25.37 -20.89
C THR A 18 -22.71 -25.35 -20.08
N ASP A 19 -23.09 -26.46 -19.46
CA ASP A 19 -24.31 -26.58 -18.66
C ASP A 19 -24.04 -26.47 -17.15
N ILE A 20 -22.81 -26.11 -16.77
CA ILE A 20 -22.38 -26.00 -15.37
C ILE A 20 -21.84 -24.60 -15.13
N ASP A 21 -22.69 -23.77 -14.54
CA ASP A 21 -22.27 -22.46 -14.07
C ASP A 21 -21.40 -22.60 -12.82
N ASN A 22 -20.52 -21.62 -12.64
CA ASN A 22 -19.82 -21.38 -11.38
C ASN A 22 -18.86 -22.50 -11.02
N THR A 23 -17.91 -22.74 -11.91
CA THR A 23 -17.05 -23.92 -11.90
C THR A 23 -15.57 -23.57 -11.76
N LYS A 24 -14.88 -24.25 -10.84
CA LYS A 24 -13.42 -24.33 -10.79
C LYS A 24 -12.98 -25.62 -11.44
N VAL A 25 -12.36 -25.50 -12.60
CA VAL A 25 -11.78 -26.59 -13.38
C VAL A 25 -10.31 -26.68 -13.03
N ILE A 26 -9.89 -27.83 -12.51
CA ILE A 26 -8.51 -28.10 -12.10
C ILE A 26 -7.95 -29.13 -13.09
N VAL A 27 -7.00 -28.72 -13.92
CA VAL A 27 -6.23 -29.68 -14.72
C VAL A 27 -5.22 -30.35 -13.80
N SER A 28 -5.30 -31.68 -13.69
CA SER A 28 -4.42 -32.46 -12.83
C SER A 28 -2.96 -32.30 -13.25
N GLN A 29 -2.05 -32.29 -12.26
CA GLN A 29 -0.60 -32.26 -12.49
C GLN A 29 -0.10 -33.47 -13.29
N ASP A 30 -0.83 -34.60 -13.26
CA ASP A 30 -0.50 -35.79 -14.06
C ASP A 30 -0.78 -35.62 -15.56
N SER A 31 -1.46 -34.54 -15.96
CA SER A 31 -1.77 -34.27 -17.36
C SER A 31 -0.55 -33.70 -18.08
N ASP A 32 -0.10 -34.36 -19.15
CA ASP A 32 0.98 -33.83 -20.00
C ASP A 32 0.44 -32.80 -20.99
N LEU A 33 0.48 -31.53 -20.59
CA LEU A 33 0.01 -30.43 -21.43
C LEU A 33 0.92 -30.14 -22.62
N SER A 34 2.16 -30.64 -22.65
CA SER A 34 3.10 -30.37 -23.76
C SER A 34 2.65 -31.01 -25.08
N ILE A 35 1.88 -32.10 -25.00
CA ILE A 35 1.35 -32.85 -26.14
C ILE A 35 -0.19 -32.84 -26.22
N SER A 36 -0.88 -32.23 -25.26
CA SER A 36 -2.34 -32.22 -25.21
C SER A 36 -2.98 -31.50 -26.40
N LYS A 37 -4.11 -32.03 -26.88
CA LYS A 37 -4.97 -31.43 -27.92
C LYS A 37 -6.30 -30.94 -27.36
N ALA A 38 -6.45 -30.91 -26.04
CA ALA A 38 -7.73 -30.66 -25.41
C ALA A 38 -8.26 -29.26 -25.75
N TYR A 39 -9.52 -29.21 -26.18
CA TYR A 39 -10.31 -27.99 -26.30
C TYR A 39 -11.32 -27.91 -25.15
N ILE A 40 -11.14 -26.97 -24.23
CA ILE A 40 -11.99 -26.77 -23.05
C ILE A 40 -12.93 -25.60 -23.30
N LYS A 41 -14.25 -25.80 -23.18
CA LYS A 41 -15.24 -24.72 -23.19
C LYS A 41 -15.95 -24.63 -21.85
N ILE A 42 -15.84 -23.48 -21.20
CA ILE A 42 -16.43 -23.20 -19.89
C ILE A 42 -17.81 -22.56 -20.08
N GLY A 43 -18.77 -22.90 -19.20
CA GLY A 43 -20.13 -22.35 -19.18
C GLY A 43 -20.21 -20.90 -18.68
N ALA A 44 -21.42 -20.42 -18.39
CA ALA A 44 -21.65 -19.05 -17.92
C ALA A 44 -21.27 -18.88 -16.44
N GLY A 45 -21.33 -17.64 -15.95
CA GLY A 45 -21.07 -17.28 -14.57
C GLY A 45 -19.59 -17.12 -14.21
N PHE A 46 -19.26 -17.33 -12.93
CA PHE A 46 -17.93 -17.16 -12.35
C PHE A 46 -17.13 -18.46 -12.42
N ASN A 47 -16.12 -18.52 -13.27
CA ASN A 47 -15.38 -19.74 -13.52
C ASN A 47 -13.87 -19.55 -13.37
N MET A 48 -13.17 -20.64 -13.05
CA MET A 48 -11.72 -20.68 -12.98
C MET A 48 -11.20 -21.89 -13.73
N LEU A 49 -10.17 -21.71 -14.56
CA LEU A 49 -9.38 -22.79 -15.16
C LEU A 49 -7.97 -22.72 -14.57
N THR A 50 -7.64 -23.73 -13.78
CA THR A 50 -6.42 -23.75 -12.96
C THR A 50 -5.53 -24.94 -13.30
N TRP A 51 -4.22 -24.73 -13.22
CA TRP A 51 -3.19 -25.75 -13.35
C TRP A 51 -1.96 -25.30 -12.56
N SER A 52 -1.34 -26.22 -11.82
CA SER A 52 -0.19 -25.90 -10.97
C SER A 52 1.10 -25.61 -11.74
N GLY A 53 1.11 -25.81 -13.06
CA GLY A 53 2.33 -25.77 -13.85
C GLY A 53 3.14 -27.06 -13.77
N ASN A 54 4.13 -27.17 -14.66
CA ASN A 54 5.14 -28.23 -14.68
C ASN A 54 6.57 -27.68 -14.76
N ALA A 55 6.73 -26.36 -14.62
CA ALA A 55 8.05 -25.75 -14.49
C ALA A 55 8.76 -26.27 -13.23
N ILE A 56 10.03 -26.65 -13.40
CA ILE A 56 10.98 -26.82 -12.29
C ILE A 56 11.59 -25.45 -11.94
N ALA A 57 12.27 -25.31 -10.81
CA ALA A 57 12.86 -24.03 -10.37
C ALA A 57 13.62 -23.32 -11.50
N SER A 58 13.25 -22.05 -11.74
CA SER A 58 13.75 -21.20 -12.85
C SER A 58 13.48 -21.69 -14.29
N GLY A 59 12.67 -22.73 -14.45
CA GLY A 59 12.25 -23.30 -15.73
C GLY A 59 10.96 -22.69 -16.27
N SER A 60 10.44 -23.27 -17.35
CA SER A 60 9.25 -22.79 -18.03
C SER A 60 8.19 -23.87 -18.10
N ASN A 61 6.93 -23.43 -18.05
CA ASN A 61 5.82 -24.33 -18.31
C ASN A 61 5.84 -24.78 -19.77
N SER A 62 5.48 -26.05 -20.01
CA SER A 62 5.31 -26.58 -21.35
C SER A 62 3.84 -26.89 -21.61
N VAL A 63 3.26 -26.19 -22.58
CA VAL A 63 1.87 -26.33 -23.01
C VAL A 63 1.84 -26.36 -24.54
N SER A 64 1.13 -27.33 -25.10
CA SER A 64 0.99 -27.52 -26.53
C SER A 64 0.31 -26.32 -27.19
N GLY A 65 0.75 -25.97 -28.39
CA GLY A 65 0.02 -25.03 -29.26
C GLY A 65 -1.36 -25.54 -29.69
N ASN A 66 -1.70 -26.80 -29.41
CA ASN A 66 -3.03 -27.37 -29.68
C ASN A 66 -3.96 -27.36 -28.46
N PHE A 67 -3.45 -27.11 -27.25
CA PHE A 67 -4.28 -26.96 -26.06
C PHE A 67 -4.99 -25.61 -26.11
N ARG A 68 -6.32 -25.61 -25.98
CA ARG A 68 -7.17 -24.43 -26.17
C ARG A 68 -8.23 -24.35 -25.10
N ALA A 69 -8.58 -23.13 -24.70
CA ALA A 69 -9.68 -22.91 -23.79
C ALA A 69 -10.49 -21.65 -24.14
N VAL A 70 -11.80 -21.74 -23.91
CA VAL A 70 -12.74 -20.63 -24.03
C VAL A 70 -13.42 -20.40 -22.68
N GLY A 71 -13.24 -19.20 -22.14
CA GLY A 71 -13.85 -18.76 -20.89
C GLY A 71 -15.26 -18.18 -21.06
N SER A 72 -15.85 -17.75 -19.94
CA SER A 72 -17.26 -17.37 -19.86
C SER A 72 -17.57 -15.95 -20.35
N ALA A 73 -16.56 -15.11 -20.59
CA ALA A 73 -16.77 -13.73 -21.06
C ALA A 73 -17.44 -13.65 -22.46
N GLU A 74 -17.46 -14.75 -23.22
CA GLU A 74 -18.19 -14.90 -24.48
C GLU A 74 -19.70 -14.65 -24.30
N TYR A 75 -20.22 -14.93 -23.10
CA TYR A 75 -21.64 -14.78 -22.75
C TYR A 75 -22.04 -13.37 -22.29
N GLY A 76 -21.11 -12.40 -22.27
CA GLY A 76 -21.38 -10.99 -21.96
C GLY A 76 -20.95 -10.54 -20.55
N SER A 77 -21.27 -9.29 -20.21
CA SER A 77 -20.66 -8.51 -19.11
C SER A 77 -20.95 -8.97 -17.67
N GLY A 78 -21.84 -9.95 -17.46
CA GLY A 78 -22.11 -10.55 -16.14
C GLY A 78 -21.31 -11.83 -15.85
N ASN A 79 -20.38 -12.19 -16.73
CA ASN A 79 -19.60 -13.42 -16.63
C ASN A 79 -18.15 -13.10 -16.30
N THR A 80 -17.57 -13.92 -15.42
CA THR A 80 -16.18 -13.78 -15.00
C THR A 80 -15.47 -15.11 -15.18
N SER A 81 -14.37 -15.12 -15.91
CA SER A 81 -13.52 -16.29 -16.08
C SER A 81 -12.07 -15.93 -15.76
N ILE A 82 -11.46 -16.79 -14.96
CA ILE A 82 -10.08 -16.64 -14.50
C ILE A 82 -9.24 -17.78 -15.07
N LEU A 83 -8.12 -17.45 -15.69
CA LEU A 83 -7.15 -18.41 -16.23
C LEU A 83 -5.87 -18.37 -15.40
N SER A 84 -5.37 -19.52 -14.96
CA SER A 84 -4.04 -19.58 -14.34
C SER A 84 -2.94 -19.15 -15.32
N ALA A 85 -2.04 -18.27 -14.86
CA ALA A 85 -0.87 -17.84 -15.63
C ALA A 85 0.02 -19.01 -16.09
N ASN A 86 -0.02 -20.15 -15.39
CA ASN A 86 0.79 -21.33 -15.75
C ASN A 86 0.47 -21.88 -17.14
N PHE A 87 -0.73 -21.63 -17.68
CA PHE A 87 -1.08 -22.08 -19.03
C PHE A 87 -0.38 -21.30 -20.15
N ILE A 88 0.11 -20.10 -19.87
CA ILE A 88 0.69 -19.20 -20.87
C ILE A 88 2.20 -19.43 -20.95
N THR A 89 2.70 -19.62 -22.17
CA THR A 89 4.12 -19.87 -22.45
C THR A 89 4.75 -18.73 -23.24
N LYS A 90 6.07 -18.58 -23.09
CA LYS A 90 6.89 -17.63 -23.83
C LYS A 90 8.24 -18.28 -24.17
N ASP A 91 8.55 -18.35 -25.46
CA ASP A 91 9.87 -18.74 -25.96
C ASP A 91 10.45 -17.63 -26.82
N ILE A 92 11.72 -17.32 -26.59
CA ILE A 92 12.49 -16.27 -27.27
C ILE A 92 13.59 -16.95 -28.07
N TYR A 93 13.58 -16.78 -29.39
CA TYR A 93 14.58 -17.32 -30.30
C TYR A 93 15.45 -16.18 -30.82
N ILE A 94 16.68 -16.11 -30.32
CA ILE A 94 17.71 -15.15 -30.73
C ILE A 94 18.55 -15.78 -31.84
N THR A 95 18.75 -15.02 -32.92
CA THR A 95 19.62 -15.40 -34.04
C THR A 95 20.77 -14.40 -34.16
N THR A 96 21.99 -14.93 -34.25
CA THR A 96 23.20 -14.13 -34.43
C THR A 96 23.56 -14.01 -35.92
N GLY A 97 23.51 -12.78 -36.45
CA GLY A 97 23.86 -12.48 -37.83
C GLY A 97 25.37 -12.40 -38.09
N ALA A 98 25.75 -12.38 -39.38
CA ALA A 98 27.12 -12.14 -39.80
C ALA A 98 27.57 -10.74 -39.33
N GLY A 99 28.51 -10.69 -38.38
CA GLY A 99 28.96 -9.44 -37.74
C GLY A 99 28.51 -9.27 -36.28
N GLY A 100 27.81 -10.26 -35.69
CA GLY A 100 27.46 -10.28 -34.27
C GLY A 100 26.20 -9.49 -33.90
N SER A 101 25.45 -8.99 -34.89
CA SER A 101 24.13 -8.42 -34.64
C SER A 101 23.15 -9.52 -34.20
N GLN A 102 22.24 -9.19 -33.29
CA GLN A 102 21.25 -10.13 -32.79
C GLN A 102 19.84 -9.62 -33.08
N SER A 103 18.97 -10.54 -33.50
CA SER A 103 17.53 -10.33 -33.65
C SER A 103 16.78 -11.45 -32.93
N ALA A 104 15.53 -11.21 -32.52
CA ALA A 104 14.73 -12.20 -31.82
C ALA A 104 13.34 -12.40 -32.42
N SER A 105 12.83 -13.62 -32.27
CA SER A 105 11.43 -13.95 -32.46
C SER A 105 10.85 -14.54 -31.18
N ILE A 106 9.75 -13.98 -30.70
CA ILE A 106 9.02 -14.45 -29.52
C ILE A 106 7.84 -15.28 -30.00
N THR A 107 7.68 -16.47 -29.45
CA THR A 107 6.49 -17.32 -29.65
C THR A 107 5.77 -17.54 -28.33
N THR A 108 4.45 -17.68 -28.41
CA THR A 108 3.56 -17.87 -27.25
C THR A 108 2.31 -18.63 -27.69
N ASN A 109 1.67 -19.32 -26.74
CA ASN A 109 0.35 -19.93 -26.92
C ASN A 109 -0.81 -19.03 -26.45
N ALA A 110 -0.54 -17.76 -26.11
CA ALA A 110 -1.52 -16.80 -25.62
C ALA A 110 -2.85 -16.77 -26.40
N SER A 111 -2.80 -16.87 -27.73
CA SER A 111 -3.98 -16.85 -28.61
C SER A 111 -4.86 -18.11 -28.53
N ASN A 112 -4.44 -19.14 -27.80
CA ASN A 112 -5.25 -20.33 -27.57
C ASN A 112 -6.28 -20.16 -26.44
N PHE A 113 -6.21 -19.05 -25.70
CA PHE A 113 -7.06 -18.76 -24.56
C PHE A 113 -7.90 -17.53 -24.84
N GLU A 114 -9.20 -17.74 -25.01
CA GLU A 114 -10.12 -16.68 -25.39
C GLU A 114 -11.17 -16.48 -24.29
N PHE A 115 -11.66 -15.25 -24.13
CA PHE A 115 -12.76 -14.90 -23.24
C PHE A 115 -12.51 -15.21 -21.74
N PHE A 116 -11.30 -14.94 -21.25
CA PHE A 116 -10.90 -14.94 -19.83
C PHE A 116 -10.69 -13.53 -19.31
N ASN A 117 -11.51 -13.05 -18.39
CA ASN A 117 -11.40 -11.69 -17.84
C ASN A 117 -10.06 -11.44 -17.13
N TYR A 118 -9.55 -12.43 -16.41
CA TYR A 118 -8.36 -12.29 -15.58
C TYR A 118 -7.33 -13.41 -15.78
N ILE A 119 -6.06 -13.04 -15.65
CA ILE A 119 -4.95 -13.98 -15.48
C ILE A 119 -4.60 -14.09 -14.01
N ASP A 120 -4.68 -15.28 -13.44
CA ASP A 120 -4.35 -15.54 -12.05
C ASP A 120 -2.86 -15.78 -11.86
N LEU A 121 -2.26 -14.94 -11.02
CA LEU A 121 -0.84 -14.99 -10.67
C LEU A 121 -0.58 -15.98 -9.52
N ALA A 122 -1.63 -16.44 -8.82
CA ALA A 122 -1.48 -17.40 -7.74
C ALA A 122 -0.87 -18.72 -8.25
N GLY A 123 0.14 -19.20 -7.54
CA GLY A 123 0.86 -20.44 -7.86
C GLY A 123 1.59 -20.42 -9.21
N TYR A 124 1.86 -19.26 -9.79
CA TYR A 124 2.66 -19.18 -11.03
C TYR A 124 4.10 -19.64 -10.77
N THR A 125 4.55 -20.62 -11.54
CA THR A 125 5.91 -21.21 -11.42
C THR A 125 6.75 -21.03 -12.68
N GLY A 126 6.18 -20.46 -13.74
CA GLY A 126 6.80 -20.39 -15.06
C GLY A 126 7.83 -19.27 -15.24
N SER A 127 8.50 -19.32 -16.39
CA SER A 127 9.40 -18.30 -16.92
C SER A 127 9.39 -18.34 -18.46
N GLY A 128 9.98 -17.35 -19.13
CA GLY A 128 10.26 -17.41 -20.57
C GLY A 128 11.58 -18.14 -20.86
N ARG A 129 11.63 -18.97 -21.91
CA ARG A 129 12.89 -19.63 -22.34
C ARG A 129 13.61 -18.79 -23.38
N ILE A 130 14.93 -18.73 -23.29
CA ILE A 130 15.78 -18.03 -24.25
C ILE A 130 16.64 -19.04 -24.97
N PHE A 131 16.46 -19.11 -26.29
CA PHE A 131 17.25 -19.91 -27.21
C PHE A 131 18.15 -19.01 -28.03
N VAL A 132 19.44 -19.27 -28.05
CA VAL A 132 20.41 -18.59 -28.91
C VAL A 132 20.91 -19.58 -29.94
N ASP A 133 20.72 -19.26 -31.22
CA ASP A 133 21.16 -20.08 -32.36
C ASP A 133 20.73 -21.56 -32.25
N GLY A 134 19.53 -21.79 -31.68
CA GLY A 134 18.88 -23.09 -31.52
C GLY A 134 19.19 -23.85 -30.23
N GLN A 135 20.02 -23.30 -29.34
CA GLN A 135 20.31 -23.89 -28.03
C GLN A 135 19.66 -23.08 -26.91
N GLN A 136 19.04 -23.73 -25.94
CA GLN A 136 18.53 -23.04 -24.76
C GLN A 136 19.72 -22.57 -23.90
N GLU A 137 19.87 -21.26 -23.72
CA GLU A 137 21.00 -20.69 -22.97
C GLU A 137 20.57 -20.03 -21.66
N ALA A 138 19.33 -19.51 -21.58
CA ALA A 138 18.86 -18.77 -20.42
C ALA A 138 17.33 -18.84 -20.26
N THR A 139 16.84 -18.24 -19.17
CA THR A 139 15.42 -17.92 -18.96
C THR A 139 15.26 -16.44 -18.62
N GLU A 140 14.01 -15.96 -18.57
CA GLU A 140 13.68 -14.58 -18.20
C GLU A 140 13.79 -14.31 -16.69
N GLY A 141 14.11 -15.33 -15.89
CA GLY A 141 14.13 -15.25 -14.42
C GLY A 141 13.00 -16.07 -13.79
N GLU A 142 13.14 -16.40 -12.51
CA GLU A 142 12.15 -17.19 -11.78
C GLU A 142 10.82 -16.42 -11.63
N HIS A 143 9.70 -17.10 -11.88
CA HIS A 143 8.34 -16.57 -11.74
C HIS A 143 8.10 -15.25 -12.49
N ALA A 144 8.80 -15.07 -13.61
CA ALA A 144 8.71 -13.89 -14.46
C ALA A 144 7.60 -14.07 -15.51
N PHE A 145 6.60 -13.19 -15.49
CA PHE A 145 5.45 -13.21 -16.40
C PHE A 145 5.39 -11.92 -17.24
N ASP A 146 5.57 -12.06 -18.55
CA ASP A 146 5.45 -10.96 -19.52
C ASP A 146 4.00 -10.83 -19.97
N PHE A 147 3.29 -9.78 -19.55
CA PHE A 147 1.92 -9.58 -20.05
C PHE A 147 1.89 -9.15 -21.53
N GLY A 148 3.02 -8.74 -22.10
CA GLY A 148 3.10 -8.35 -23.50
C GLY A 148 2.89 -9.48 -24.49
N VAL A 149 3.01 -10.74 -24.05
CA VAL A 149 2.64 -11.89 -24.88
C VAL A 149 1.17 -11.86 -25.28
N MET A 150 0.31 -11.27 -24.45
CA MET A 150 -1.12 -11.09 -24.74
C MET A 150 -1.39 -9.87 -25.63
N GLN A 151 -0.48 -8.89 -25.68
CA GLN A 151 -0.69 -7.59 -26.33
C GLN A 151 0.14 -7.39 -27.62
N SER A 152 0.87 -8.41 -28.09
CA SER A 152 1.78 -8.30 -29.24
C SER A 152 2.95 -7.34 -29.03
N ASN A 153 3.38 -7.13 -27.78
CA ASN A 153 4.47 -6.22 -27.43
C ASN A 153 5.41 -6.82 -26.36
N ALA A 154 5.55 -8.14 -26.33
CA ALA A 154 6.48 -8.84 -25.44
C ALA A 154 7.92 -8.36 -25.68
N ILE A 155 8.71 -8.35 -24.62
CA ILE A 155 10.10 -7.89 -24.62
C ILE A 155 11.05 -9.04 -24.27
N ILE A 156 12.35 -8.78 -24.21
CA ILE A 156 13.31 -9.67 -23.55
C ILE A 156 13.70 -8.98 -22.25
N TYR A 157 13.31 -9.55 -21.11
CA TYR A 157 13.56 -8.95 -19.79
C TYR A 157 14.99 -9.19 -19.30
N ASN A 158 15.55 -10.36 -19.64
CA ASN A 158 16.89 -10.76 -19.26
C ASN A 158 17.93 -9.74 -19.78
N THR A 159 18.59 -9.07 -18.84
CA THR A 159 19.50 -7.96 -19.11
C THR A 159 20.74 -8.35 -19.92
N ALA A 160 21.12 -9.63 -19.93
CA ALA A 160 22.20 -10.15 -20.76
C ALA A 160 21.92 -10.00 -22.28
N TYR A 161 20.66 -9.84 -22.66
CA TYR A 161 20.21 -9.69 -24.05
C TYR A 161 19.58 -8.31 -24.32
N SER A 162 19.88 -7.31 -23.48
CA SER A 162 19.37 -5.94 -23.62
C SER A 162 19.77 -5.22 -24.93
N ASN A 163 20.78 -5.73 -25.64
CA ASN A 163 21.26 -5.22 -26.92
C ASN A 163 20.47 -5.74 -28.14
N VAL A 164 19.51 -6.66 -27.95
CA VAL A 164 18.68 -7.20 -29.02
C VAL A 164 17.58 -6.18 -29.39
N SER A 165 17.64 -5.63 -30.59
CA SER A 165 16.79 -4.49 -31.00
C SER A 165 15.69 -4.84 -32.02
N ASN A 166 15.81 -5.97 -32.73
CA ASN A 166 14.84 -6.43 -33.72
C ASN A 166 14.04 -7.61 -33.15
N ILE A 167 13.06 -7.32 -32.31
CA ILE A 167 12.17 -8.32 -31.70
C ILE A 167 10.89 -8.41 -32.52
N THR A 168 10.50 -9.63 -32.89
CA THR A 168 9.24 -9.92 -33.59
C THR A 168 8.37 -10.83 -32.74
N GLN A 169 7.05 -10.64 -32.77
CA GLN A 169 6.08 -11.49 -32.10
C GLN A 169 4.86 -11.68 -33.02
N PRO A 170 4.23 -12.87 -33.05
CA PRO A 170 2.91 -13.04 -33.67
C PRO A 170 1.88 -12.07 -33.10
N SER A 171 1.02 -11.54 -33.97
CA SER A 171 -0.12 -10.73 -33.52
C SER A 171 -1.08 -11.58 -32.70
N THR A 172 -1.44 -11.08 -31.52
CA THR A 172 -2.51 -11.60 -30.66
C THR A 172 -3.77 -10.78 -30.85
N THR A 173 -4.92 -11.45 -31.00
CA THR A 173 -6.21 -10.76 -31.08
C THR A 173 -6.75 -10.68 -29.65
N LEU A 174 -6.63 -9.51 -29.02
CA LEU A 174 -7.11 -9.27 -27.65
C LEU A 174 -8.64 -9.33 -27.59
N THR A 175 -9.22 -10.51 -27.35
CA THR A 175 -10.63 -10.61 -26.93
C THR A 175 -10.76 -10.36 -25.42
N THR A 176 -9.74 -10.75 -24.64
CA THR A 176 -9.56 -10.65 -23.17
C THR A 176 -8.14 -11.16 -22.84
N PRO A 177 -7.44 -10.85 -21.73
CA PRO A 177 -7.90 -10.39 -20.42
C PRO A 177 -7.90 -8.87 -20.24
N THR A 178 -8.61 -8.43 -19.20
CA THR A 178 -8.74 -7.03 -18.79
C THR A 178 -7.93 -6.69 -17.54
N GLY A 179 -7.39 -7.69 -16.84
CA GLY A 179 -6.52 -7.51 -15.67
C GLY A 179 -6.00 -8.82 -15.12
N PHE A 180 -5.55 -8.78 -13.86
CA PHE A 180 -4.96 -9.91 -13.14
C PHE A 180 -5.80 -10.29 -11.93
N ALA A 181 -5.65 -11.54 -11.52
CA ALA A 181 -6.26 -12.09 -10.32
C ALA A 181 -5.17 -12.61 -9.37
N LEU A 182 -5.50 -12.62 -8.09
CA LEU A 182 -4.78 -13.35 -7.05
C LEU A 182 -5.83 -14.18 -6.30
N THR A 183 -5.93 -15.46 -6.66
CA THR A 183 -6.91 -16.38 -6.05
C THR A 183 -6.33 -17.18 -4.87
N GLY A 184 -5.05 -16.98 -4.56
CA GLY A 184 -4.29 -17.65 -3.50
C GLY A 184 -2.84 -17.19 -3.45
N TYR A 185 -1.95 -18.01 -2.90
CA TYR A 185 -0.53 -17.69 -2.68
C TYR A 185 0.25 -17.42 -3.98
N ALA A 186 1.05 -16.35 -4.01
CA ALA A 186 2.00 -16.01 -5.06
C ALA A 186 3.42 -15.90 -4.48
N ASP A 187 4.32 -16.75 -4.96
CA ASP A 187 5.70 -16.80 -4.50
C ASP A 187 6.58 -15.87 -5.33
N ASN A 188 6.70 -14.60 -4.93
CA ASN A 188 7.60 -13.64 -5.57
C ASN A 188 7.39 -13.52 -7.09
N VAL A 189 6.13 -13.49 -7.52
CA VAL A 189 5.76 -13.40 -8.94
C VAL A 189 6.10 -12.00 -9.46
N HIS A 190 6.89 -11.95 -10.53
CA HIS A 190 7.23 -10.69 -11.20
C HIS A 190 6.44 -10.56 -12.50
N LEU A 191 5.40 -9.73 -12.43
CA LEU A 191 4.58 -9.34 -13.56
C LEU A 191 5.21 -8.10 -14.21
N TYR A 192 5.68 -8.20 -15.45
CA TYR A 192 6.21 -7.05 -16.19
C TYR A 192 5.41 -6.77 -17.46
N ASN A 193 5.59 -5.56 -17.99
CA ASN A 193 4.80 -5.05 -19.12
C ASN A 193 3.29 -5.01 -18.80
N ALA A 194 2.97 -4.68 -17.54
CA ALA A 194 1.68 -4.96 -16.93
C ALA A 194 0.51 -4.10 -17.43
N ASN A 195 0.78 -2.86 -17.85
CA ASN A 195 -0.24 -1.94 -18.35
C ASN A 195 -0.61 -2.25 -19.81
N ARG A 196 -1.87 -1.97 -20.18
CA ARG A 196 -2.36 -2.27 -21.53
C ARG A 196 -2.17 -1.09 -22.47
N TYR A 197 -1.47 -1.29 -23.59
CA TYR A 197 -1.30 -0.29 -24.63
C TYR A 197 -2.57 -0.11 -25.47
N LEU A 198 -3.03 1.13 -25.62
CA LEU A 198 -4.22 1.48 -26.41
C LEU A 198 -3.90 2.08 -27.79
N GLY A 199 -2.62 2.26 -28.14
CA GLY A 199 -2.22 3.06 -29.30
C GLY A 199 -1.92 4.51 -28.92
N ALA A 200 -1.27 5.26 -29.82
CA ALA A 200 -0.95 6.69 -29.66
C ALA A 200 -0.16 7.09 -28.40
N GLY A 201 0.40 6.13 -27.67
CA GLY A 201 1.05 6.39 -26.38
C GLY A 201 0.05 6.55 -25.23
N ASP A 202 -1.13 5.93 -25.30
CA ASP A 202 -2.07 5.81 -24.18
C ASP A 202 -2.04 4.40 -23.58
N TYR A 203 -2.23 4.29 -22.27
CA TYR A 203 -2.32 3.02 -21.55
C TYR A 203 -3.53 2.99 -20.62
N LEU A 204 -4.07 1.79 -20.39
CA LEU A 204 -5.03 1.55 -19.31
C LEU A 204 -4.29 1.22 -18.00
N PRO A 205 -4.85 1.63 -16.85
CA PRO A 205 -4.35 1.22 -15.55
C PRO A 205 -4.24 -0.30 -15.44
N THR A 206 -3.16 -0.79 -14.84
CA THR A 206 -3.06 -2.20 -14.46
C THR A 206 -4.06 -2.46 -13.34
N SER A 207 -4.82 -3.54 -13.39
CA SER A 207 -5.75 -3.90 -12.31
C SER A 207 -5.47 -5.31 -11.82
N VAL A 208 -5.26 -5.46 -10.51
CA VAL A 208 -5.06 -6.74 -9.84
C VAL A 208 -6.18 -6.94 -8.83
N ARG A 209 -6.94 -8.02 -8.97
CA ARG A 209 -8.03 -8.36 -8.06
C ARG A 209 -7.66 -9.53 -7.16
N VAL A 210 -7.77 -9.32 -5.85
CA VAL A 210 -7.52 -10.32 -4.82
C VAL A 210 -8.84 -10.95 -4.40
N PHE A 211 -9.09 -12.16 -4.89
CA PHE A 211 -10.36 -12.88 -4.68
C PHE A 211 -10.41 -13.65 -3.37
N ASN A 212 -9.27 -14.17 -2.92
CA ASN A 212 -9.14 -14.95 -1.68
C ASN A 212 -7.86 -14.55 -0.95
N ASP A 213 -7.70 -15.09 0.26
CA ASP A 213 -6.49 -14.93 1.04
C ASP A 213 -5.25 -15.46 0.30
N ALA A 214 -4.36 -14.54 -0.07
CA ALA A 214 -3.07 -14.83 -0.66
C ALA A 214 -2.01 -15.12 0.41
N THR A 215 -2.32 -14.89 1.70
CA THR A 215 -1.43 -14.97 2.85
C THR A 215 -0.38 -13.85 2.90
N ALA A 216 0.08 -13.52 4.11
CA ALA A 216 1.14 -12.54 4.34
C ALA A 216 2.49 -12.90 3.70
N ALA A 217 2.69 -14.16 3.31
CA ALA A 217 3.92 -14.61 2.66
C ALA A 217 3.93 -14.30 1.14
N SER A 218 2.77 -13.95 0.55
CA SER A 218 2.69 -13.67 -0.88
C SER A 218 3.47 -12.42 -1.26
N LYS A 219 4.13 -12.48 -2.41
CA LYS A 219 4.87 -11.36 -2.99
C LYS A 219 4.55 -11.25 -4.48
N VAL A 220 4.09 -10.09 -4.89
CA VAL A 220 3.84 -9.74 -6.29
C VAL A 220 4.59 -8.45 -6.60
N HIS A 221 5.44 -8.49 -7.62
CA HIS A 221 6.07 -7.30 -8.17
C HIS A 221 5.42 -6.97 -9.49
N VAL A 222 4.78 -5.79 -9.57
CA VAL A 222 4.20 -5.26 -10.79
C VAL A 222 5.17 -4.25 -11.40
N GLU A 223 5.59 -4.50 -12.62
CA GLU A 223 6.42 -3.60 -13.43
C GLU A 223 5.62 -3.13 -14.65
N LEU A 224 5.37 -1.83 -14.71
CA LEU A 224 4.66 -1.21 -15.83
C LEU A 224 5.53 -1.24 -17.09
N ALA A 225 4.94 -1.15 -18.27
CA ALA A 225 5.70 -0.98 -19.51
C ALA A 225 6.40 0.38 -19.57
N THR A 226 7.51 0.46 -20.30
CA THR A 226 8.22 1.72 -20.53
C THR A 226 7.34 2.71 -21.28
N PHE A 227 7.04 3.84 -20.63
CA PHE A 227 6.15 4.86 -21.16
C PHE A 227 6.90 6.06 -21.74
N ARG A 228 6.49 6.54 -22.93
CA ARG A 228 7.02 7.76 -23.57
C ARG A 228 5.93 8.83 -23.79
N GLY A 229 5.05 9.04 -22.82
CA GLY A 229 4.01 10.08 -22.85
C GLY A 229 3.88 10.82 -21.51
N ALA A 230 2.88 11.71 -21.40
CA ALA A 230 2.48 12.30 -20.12
C ALA A 230 1.38 11.42 -19.50
N ASN A 231 1.58 10.93 -18.28
CA ASN A 231 0.51 10.20 -17.57
C ASN A 231 -0.36 11.19 -16.80
N THR A 232 -1.68 11.03 -16.89
CA THR A 232 -2.68 11.84 -16.19
C THR A 232 -3.66 11.00 -15.36
N VAL A 233 -3.46 9.68 -15.25
CA VAL A 233 -4.41 8.74 -14.62
C VAL A 233 -3.71 7.64 -13.81
N THR A 234 -4.48 7.01 -12.90
CA THR A 234 -4.08 5.90 -12.03
C THR A 234 -3.26 4.81 -12.74
N ASP A 235 -2.22 4.32 -12.08
CA ASP A 235 -1.23 3.39 -12.64
C ASP A 235 -1.53 1.92 -12.34
N LEU A 236 -1.93 1.68 -11.09
CA LEU A 236 -2.28 0.38 -10.55
C LEU A 236 -3.55 0.50 -9.71
N ASN A 237 -4.49 -0.42 -9.94
CA ASN A 237 -5.65 -0.67 -9.09
C ASN A 237 -5.46 -2.01 -8.40
N ILE A 238 -5.61 -2.06 -7.07
CA ILE A 238 -5.65 -3.29 -6.29
C ILE A 238 -7.04 -3.39 -5.65
N ASP A 239 -7.84 -4.35 -6.10
CA ASP A 239 -9.20 -4.56 -5.60
C ASP A 239 -9.23 -5.81 -4.73
N ILE A 240 -9.55 -5.66 -3.44
CA ILE A 240 -9.55 -6.75 -2.46
C ILE A 240 -10.98 -7.10 -2.04
N GLY A 241 -11.28 -8.39 -2.08
CA GLY A 241 -12.59 -8.90 -1.65
C GLY A 241 -13.52 -9.24 -2.79
N ARG A 242 -14.73 -9.64 -2.42
CA ARG A 242 -15.73 -10.10 -3.39
C ARG A 242 -16.37 -8.91 -4.06
N GLU A 243 -16.49 -8.96 -5.39
CA GLU A 243 -17.51 -8.17 -6.05
C GLU A 243 -18.88 -8.53 -5.50
N PHE A 244 -19.77 -7.54 -5.53
CA PHE A 244 -21.21 -7.77 -5.60
C PHE A 244 -21.46 -9.06 -6.36
N ASN A 245 -22.19 -9.99 -5.73
CA ASN A 245 -22.48 -11.29 -6.29
C ASN A 245 -22.77 -11.14 -7.81
N PRO A 246 -21.95 -11.69 -8.72
CA PRO A 246 -22.08 -11.43 -10.15
C PRO A 246 -23.44 -11.92 -10.70
N TYR A 247 -24.20 -12.69 -9.93
CA TYR A 247 -25.54 -13.14 -10.28
C TYR A 247 -26.67 -12.19 -9.90
N THR A 248 -26.47 -11.25 -8.96
CA THR A 248 -27.59 -10.50 -8.37
C THR A 248 -27.36 -9.01 -8.15
N ASP A 249 -26.13 -8.49 -8.33
CA ASP A 249 -25.77 -7.11 -7.92
C ASP A 249 -26.21 -6.79 -6.47
N ALA A 250 -26.40 -7.83 -5.65
CA ALA A 250 -26.98 -7.68 -4.32
C ALA A 250 -25.85 -7.44 -3.33
N VAL A 251 -25.98 -6.36 -2.55
CA VAL A 251 -25.16 -6.12 -1.37
C VAL A 251 -25.23 -7.35 -0.46
N PRO A 252 -24.11 -7.91 0.02
CA PRO A 252 -24.13 -9.00 0.98
C PRO A 252 -25.02 -8.63 2.18
N THR A 253 -25.90 -9.51 2.62
CA THR A 253 -26.80 -9.21 3.75
C THR A 253 -26.25 -9.67 5.09
N GLN A 254 -25.07 -10.30 5.10
CA GLN A 254 -24.42 -10.84 6.28
C GLN A 254 -22.96 -10.39 6.33
N TYR A 255 -22.46 -10.15 7.55
CA TYR A 255 -21.07 -9.82 7.79
C TYR A 255 -20.18 -11.04 7.46
N ASN A 256 -19.20 -10.85 6.59
CA ASN A 256 -18.21 -11.85 6.24
C ASN A 256 -17.06 -11.80 7.26
N THR A 257 -16.89 -12.86 8.04
CA THR A 257 -15.81 -12.94 9.02
C THR A 257 -14.47 -13.36 8.41
N GLN A 258 -14.44 -13.76 7.14
CA GLN A 258 -13.19 -14.13 6.47
C GLN A 258 -12.39 -12.86 6.17
N ALA A 259 -11.21 -12.74 6.76
CA ALA A 259 -10.24 -11.73 6.37
C ALA A 259 -9.44 -12.19 5.14
N ILE A 260 -9.02 -11.25 4.30
CA ILE A 260 -8.18 -11.50 3.14
C ILE A 260 -6.85 -10.78 3.34
N ASN A 261 -5.75 -11.52 3.35
CA ASN A 261 -4.43 -10.91 3.24
C ASN A 261 -4.00 -10.95 1.76
N ALA A 262 -3.79 -9.78 1.16
CA ALA A 262 -3.36 -9.63 -0.23
C ALA A 262 -1.85 -9.87 -0.41
N GLY A 263 -1.10 -10.03 0.67
CA GLY A 263 0.35 -10.15 0.67
C GLY A 263 1.05 -8.82 0.49
N THR A 264 2.22 -8.87 -0.13
CA THR A 264 3.09 -7.73 -0.40
C THR A 264 3.13 -7.41 -1.89
N PHE A 265 2.90 -6.15 -2.23
CA PHE A 265 3.01 -5.60 -3.58
C PHE A 265 4.20 -4.64 -3.69
N ALA A 266 5.01 -4.86 -4.72
CA ALA A 266 6.04 -3.92 -5.17
C ALA A 266 5.63 -3.32 -6.53
N LEU A 267 6.00 -2.07 -6.79
CA LEU A 267 5.71 -1.37 -8.04
C LEU A 267 6.98 -0.79 -8.65
N THR A 268 7.23 -1.11 -9.93
CA THR A 268 8.21 -0.40 -10.75
C THR A 268 7.49 0.35 -11.88
N SER A 269 7.75 1.64 -11.97
CA SER A 269 7.26 2.51 -13.04
C SER A 269 8.43 3.18 -13.75
N HIS A 270 8.24 3.51 -15.03
CA HIS A 270 9.32 3.96 -15.92
C HIS A 270 9.09 5.39 -16.42
N TYR A 271 8.49 6.24 -15.59
CA TYR A 271 8.16 7.61 -15.97
C TYR A 271 9.40 8.50 -16.07
N THR A 272 9.66 9.06 -17.26
CA THR A 272 10.82 9.92 -17.50
C THR A 272 10.52 11.42 -17.49
N ASN A 273 9.24 11.82 -17.49
CA ASN A 273 8.81 13.22 -17.57
C ASN A 273 8.59 13.81 -16.16
N ARG A 274 8.99 15.05 -15.88
CA ARG A 274 8.76 15.69 -14.56
C ARG A 274 7.88 16.94 -14.68
N PRO A 275 6.92 17.17 -13.75
CA PRO A 275 6.56 16.32 -12.60
C PRO A 275 5.67 15.13 -13.02
N VAL A 276 5.93 13.95 -12.45
CA VAL A 276 5.03 12.79 -12.53
C VAL A 276 4.06 12.88 -11.37
N LYS A 277 2.76 12.76 -11.65
CA LYS A 277 1.77 12.36 -10.63
C LYS A 277 1.44 10.90 -10.93
N GLU A 278 1.85 9.99 -10.05
CA GLU A 278 1.55 8.56 -10.15
C GLU A 278 0.65 8.21 -8.96
N THR A 279 -0.48 7.58 -9.27
CA THR A 279 -1.52 7.28 -8.28
C THR A 279 -1.77 5.78 -8.23
N LEU A 280 -1.70 5.23 -7.03
CA LEU A 280 -2.12 3.86 -6.71
C LEU A 280 -3.53 3.90 -6.12
N LYS A 281 -4.44 3.09 -6.64
CA LYS A 281 -5.79 2.91 -6.06
C LYS A 281 -5.89 1.56 -5.38
N ILE A 282 -6.40 1.56 -4.16
CA ILE A 282 -6.65 0.34 -3.38
C ILE A 282 -8.10 0.36 -2.95
N SER A 283 -8.84 -0.68 -3.31
CA SER A 283 -10.22 -0.85 -2.86
C SER A 283 -10.38 -2.10 -2.00
N SER A 284 -11.24 -2.03 -0.98
CA SER A 284 -11.66 -3.21 -0.21
C SER A 284 -13.16 -3.22 0.00
N SER A 285 -13.83 -4.31 -0.37
CA SER A 285 -15.29 -4.39 -0.31
C SER A 285 -15.77 -5.60 0.46
N PHE A 286 -16.62 -5.36 1.46
CA PHE A 286 -17.34 -6.36 2.23
C PHE A 286 -16.47 -7.44 2.89
N THR A 287 -15.23 -7.10 3.24
CA THR A 287 -14.28 -8.00 3.87
C THR A 287 -13.28 -7.20 4.69
N ASN A 288 -12.80 -7.77 5.80
CA ASN A 288 -11.55 -7.28 6.38
C ASN A 288 -10.41 -7.62 5.42
N ALA A 289 -9.50 -6.69 5.21
CA ALA A 289 -8.41 -6.83 4.27
C ALA A 289 -7.09 -6.36 4.87
N GLU A 290 -5.99 -6.99 4.47
CA GLU A 290 -4.63 -6.52 4.76
C GLU A 290 -3.81 -6.50 3.48
N LEU A 291 -3.07 -5.42 3.25
CA LEU A 291 -2.14 -5.26 2.13
C LEU A 291 -0.84 -4.62 2.64
N THR A 292 0.30 -5.09 2.12
CA THR A 292 1.59 -4.45 2.34
C THR A 292 2.14 -3.90 1.03
N LEU A 293 2.63 -2.67 1.06
CA LEU A 293 3.37 -2.04 -0.04
C LEU A 293 4.85 -1.94 0.35
N SER A 294 5.76 -2.45 -0.49
CA SER A 294 7.20 -2.41 -0.23
C SER A 294 8.03 -2.52 -1.50
N GLY A 295 9.20 -1.88 -1.51
CA GLY A 295 10.17 -1.97 -2.60
C GLY A 295 9.66 -1.50 -3.96
N GLY A 296 10.43 -1.86 -5.00
CA GLY A 296 10.21 -1.38 -6.37
C GLY A 296 10.88 -0.03 -6.63
N ASN A 297 10.83 0.43 -7.87
CA ASN A 297 11.32 1.76 -8.27
C ASN A 297 10.19 2.52 -8.95
N ASN A 298 9.51 3.38 -8.20
CA ASN A 298 8.33 4.09 -8.66
C ASN A 298 8.36 5.56 -8.24
N HIS A 299 7.38 6.32 -8.74
CA HIS A 299 7.16 7.72 -8.45
C HIS A 299 5.77 7.97 -7.85
N VAL A 300 5.20 6.99 -7.15
CA VAL A 300 3.87 7.11 -6.51
C VAL A 300 3.86 8.32 -5.59
N THR A 301 3.01 9.30 -5.92
CA THR A 301 2.80 10.51 -5.12
C THR A 301 1.55 10.42 -4.25
N ASP A 302 0.58 9.64 -4.70
CA ASP A 302 -0.77 9.55 -4.15
C ASP A 302 -1.21 8.08 -4.01
N ILE A 303 -1.72 7.72 -2.83
CA ILE A 303 -2.47 6.48 -2.61
C ILE A 303 -3.93 6.86 -2.33
N SER A 304 -4.84 6.42 -3.19
CA SER A 304 -6.28 6.59 -3.05
C SER A 304 -6.88 5.29 -2.54
N LEU A 305 -7.60 5.37 -1.42
CA LEU A 305 -8.28 4.27 -0.77
C LEU A 305 -9.77 4.37 -1.02
N ASN A 306 -10.43 3.24 -1.23
CA ASN A 306 -11.87 3.19 -1.39
C ASN A 306 -12.40 1.87 -0.82
N GLY A 307 -13.71 1.78 -0.59
CA GLY A 307 -14.30 0.53 -0.16
C GLY A 307 -15.74 0.64 0.29
N PHE A 308 -16.39 -0.51 0.32
CA PHE A 308 -17.80 -0.63 0.70
C PHE A 308 -17.96 -1.54 1.90
N ALA A 309 -18.83 -1.13 2.83
CA ALA A 309 -19.20 -1.93 3.97
C ALA A 309 -20.71 -1.98 4.23
N LEU A 310 -21.12 -2.99 4.99
CA LEU A 310 -22.48 -3.14 5.50
C LEU A 310 -22.60 -2.18 6.69
N GLY A 311 -23.21 -1.01 6.51
CA GLY A 311 -23.28 0.00 7.57
C GLY A 311 -23.80 -0.57 8.91
N GLY A 312 -23.32 -0.02 10.03
CA GLY A 312 -23.62 -0.51 11.38
C GLY A 312 -22.40 -0.44 12.30
N GLN A 313 -22.46 -1.08 13.48
CA GLN A 313 -21.35 -1.06 14.46
C GLN A 313 -20.14 -1.91 14.06
N ASN A 314 -20.30 -2.84 13.12
CA ASN A 314 -19.20 -3.68 12.62
C ASN A 314 -18.83 -3.22 11.22
N ASN A 315 -17.88 -2.28 11.12
CA ASN A 315 -17.33 -1.91 9.84
C ASN A 315 -16.27 -2.93 9.38
N TYR A 316 -16.04 -3.02 8.07
CA TYR A 316 -14.87 -3.74 7.57
C TYR A 316 -13.67 -2.80 7.60
N VAL A 317 -12.50 -3.37 7.92
CA VAL A 317 -11.24 -2.61 8.00
C VAL A 317 -10.32 -3.01 6.86
N LEU A 318 -9.82 -2.01 6.13
CA LEU A 318 -8.66 -2.14 5.25
C LEU A 318 -7.40 -1.76 6.02
N LYS A 319 -6.61 -2.76 6.37
CA LYS A 319 -5.28 -2.56 6.93
C LYS A 319 -4.25 -2.37 5.81
N LEU A 320 -3.61 -1.22 5.78
CA LEU A 320 -2.57 -0.88 4.81
C LEU A 320 -1.23 -0.67 5.52
N ASN A 321 -0.26 -1.52 5.22
CA ASN A 321 1.11 -1.37 5.70
C ASN A 321 1.98 -0.78 4.57
N ILE A 322 2.64 0.34 4.82
CA ILE A 322 3.56 1.00 3.87
C ILE A 322 4.96 0.93 4.44
N LYS A 323 5.82 0.15 3.79
CA LYS A 323 7.23 0.00 4.17
C LYS A 323 8.05 1.21 3.78
N SER A 324 9.13 1.46 4.52
CA SER A 324 10.01 2.62 4.31
C SER A 324 10.58 2.70 2.89
N ASP A 325 10.71 1.56 2.21
CA ASP A 325 11.31 1.41 0.88
C ASP A 325 10.29 1.39 -0.28
N PHE A 326 9.02 1.69 -0.04
CA PHE A 326 8.00 1.63 -1.09
C PHE A 326 8.12 2.75 -2.14
N SER A 327 8.12 4.02 -1.71
CA SER A 327 8.24 5.16 -2.61
C SER A 327 8.85 6.39 -1.95
N ASP A 328 9.87 6.99 -2.57
CA ASP A 328 10.45 8.25 -2.10
C ASP A 328 9.64 9.49 -2.51
N SER A 329 8.55 9.30 -3.29
CA SER A 329 7.73 10.39 -3.84
C SER A 329 6.38 10.54 -3.14
N LEU A 330 6.05 9.64 -2.21
CA LEU A 330 4.75 9.60 -1.56
C LEU A 330 4.50 10.87 -0.74
N THR A 331 3.40 11.56 -1.04
CA THR A 331 3.02 12.79 -0.35
C THR A 331 1.59 12.78 0.17
N HIS A 332 0.74 11.87 -0.32
CA HIS A 332 -0.67 11.86 0.03
C HIS A 332 -1.24 10.44 0.09
N ILE A 333 -1.97 10.15 1.15
CA ILE A 333 -2.83 8.98 1.28
C ILE A 333 -4.21 9.51 1.66
N TYR A 334 -5.26 9.14 0.93
CA TYR A 334 -6.60 9.62 1.21
C TYR A 334 -7.65 8.59 0.87
N ILE A 335 -8.79 8.67 1.55
CA ILE A 335 -9.97 7.87 1.23
C ILE A 335 -10.89 8.69 0.31
N ASP A 336 -11.14 8.17 -0.89
CA ASP A 336 -12.04 8.77 -1.88
C ASP A 336 -13.46 8.91 -1.29
N GLU A 337 -14.14 10.02 -1.62
CA GLU A 337 -15.56 10.17 -1.30
C GLU A 337 -16.38 9.05 -1.97
N LEU A 338 -17.12 8.31 -1.15
CA LEU A 338 -18.09 7.35 -1.68
C LEU A 338 -19.25 8.07 -2.36
N ASN A 339 -19.38 7.84 -3.67
CA ASN A 339 -20.65 8.11 -4.34
C ASN A 339 -21.65 7.00 -3.95
N ASN A 340 -22.42 7.24 -2.89
CA ASN A 340 -23.45 6.32 -2.38
C ASN A 340 -24.86 6.81 -2.76
N PRO A 341 -25.34 6.55 -3.99
CA PRO A 341 -26.64 7.03 -4.45
C PRO A 341 -27.83 6.41 -3.72
N ASN A 342 -27.64 5.31 -2.97
CA ASN A 342 -28.73 4.52 -2.36
C ASN A 342 -28.73 4.53 -0.82
N GLY A 343 -27.79 5.22 -0.16
CA GLY A 343 -27.75 5.43 1.29
C GLY A 343 -27.45 4.20 2.18
N ASN A 344 -27.35 3.00 1.61
CA ASN A 344 -27.28 1.74 2.38
C ASN A 344 -25.86 1.15 2.55
N ILE A 345 -24.83 1.84 2.07
CA ILE A 345 -23.44 1.37 2.09
C ILE A 345 -22.58 2.39 2.84
N ALA A 346 -21.76 1.94 3.78
CA ALA A 346 -20.81 2.79 4.49
C ALA A 346 -19.42 2.74 3.81
N PRO A 347 -18.60 3.81 3.95
CA PRO A 347 -17.18 3.73 3.65
C PRO A 347 -16.51 2.64 4.49
N VAL A 348 -15.45 2.06 3.94
CA VAL A 348 -14.55 1.19 4.70
C VAL A 348 -13.81 2.02 5.77
N SER A 349 -13.57 1.43 6.94
CA SER A 349 -12.61 1.98 7.92
C SER A 349 -11.20 1.61 7.51
N VAL A 350 -10.21 2.43 7.83
CA VAL A 350 -8.80 2.12 7.52
C VAL A 350 -7.96 1.95 8.77
N ASP A 351 -6.96 1.06 8.68
CA ASP A 351 -5.86 0.95 9.63
C ASP A 351 -4.55 1.12 8.86
N ILE A 352 -4.01 2.34 8.85
CA ILE A 352 -2.84 2.71 8.06
C ILE A 352 -1.60 2.67 8.96
N HIS A 353 -0.69 1.75 8.67
CA HIS A 353 0.65 1.72 9.27
C HIS A 353 1.69 2.17 8.24
N SER A 354 2.24 3.37 8.41
CA SER A 354 3.24 3.95 7.51
C SER A 354 4.60 4.09 8.21
N GLU A 355 5.59 3.36 7.71
CA GLU A 355 7.01 3.56 8.02
C GLU A 355 7.61 4.73 7.22
N GLN A 356 6.84 5.31 6.28
CA GLN A 356 7.20 6.49 5.51
C GLN A 356 6.56 7.75 6.10
N GLY A 357 7.33 8.83 6.05
CA GLY A 357 6.87 10.18 6.34
C GLY A 357 7.38 11.13 5.28
N GLY A 358 7.05 12.41 5.43
CA GLY A 358 7.57 13.46 4.56
C GLY A 358 9.06 13.77 4.78
N THR A 359 9.53 14.77 4.06
CA THR A 359 10.92 15.24 4.07
C THR A 359 11.14 16.49 4.92
N GLY A 360 10.08 17.14 5.38
CA GLY A 360 10.15 18.38 6.17
C GLY A 360 8.89 19.23 6.02
N GLY A 361 9.00 20.54 6.22
CA GLY A 361 7.90 21.50 6.01
C GLY A 361 6.83 21.48 7.10
N GLY A 362 7.15 20.96 8.29
CA GLY A 362 6.23 20.88 9.43
C GLY A 362 5.84 22.24 10.03
N ASP A 363 5.07 22.20 11.11
CA ASP A 363 4.51 23.42 11.70
C ASP A 363 5.57 24.40 12.19
N PHE A 364 6.73 23.93 12.69
CA PHE A 364 7.78 24.83 13.16
C PHE A 364 8.46 25.58 12.02
N TYR A 365 8.64 24.94 10.86
CA TYR A 365 9.07 25.60 9.62
C TYR A 365 8.13 26.76 9.26
N SER A 366 6.82 26.50 9.31
CA SER A 366 5.79 27.50 9.03
C SER A 366 5.79 28.63 10.08
N THR A 367 5.89 28.31 11.38
CA THR A 367 6.01 29.30 12.45
C THR A 367 7.19 30.23 12.23
N LEU A 368 8.39 29.70 11.97
CA LEU A 368 9.59 30.51 11.72
C LEU A 368 9.45 31.39 10.48
N GLY A 369 8.79 30.89 9.42
CA GLY A 369 8.51 31.65 8.20
C GLY A 369 7.61 32.88 8.42
N THR A 370 6.78 32.90 9.48
CA THR A 370 5.89 34.02 9.80
C THR A 370 6.53 35.12 10.66
N LEU A 371 7.76 34.92 11.16
CA LEU A 371 8.45 35.90 11.99
C LEU A 371 8.86 37.13 11.18
N GLN A 372 8.78 38.32 11.79
CA GLN A 372 9.21 39.58 11.17
C GLN A 372 10.71 39.57 10.84
N ASN A 373 11.52 38.91 11.68
CA ASN A 373 12.96 38.73 11.48
C ASN A 373 13.34 37.28 11.16
N SER A 374 12.55 36.59 10.32
CA SER A 374 12.77 35.18 9.95
C SER A 374 14.15 34.93 9.32
N GLY A 375 14.76 35.95 8.69
CA GLY A 375 16.09 35.87 8.08
C GLY A 375 17.21 35.46 9.05
N GLN A 376 17.08 35.80 10.34
CA GLN A 376 18.03 35.36 11.37
C GLN A 376 18.06 33.84 11.55
N PHE A 377 16.97 33.14 11.21
CA PHE A 377 16.83 31.69 11.31
C PHE A 377 16.89 30.98 9.96
N SER A 378 17.36 31.65 8.91
CA SER A 378 17.37 31.13 7.53
C SER A 378 18.05 29.77 7.37
N GLY A 379 19.14 29.51 8.09
CA GLY A 379 19.80 28.20 8.10
C GLY A 379 18.90 27.08 8.64
N ILE A 380 18.22 27.34 9.75
CA ILE A 380 17.27 26.40 10.38
C ILE A 380 16.04 26.21 9.49
N ILE A 381 15.48 27.30 8.94
CA ILE A 381 14.35 27.25 8.01
C ILE A 381 14.71 26.40 6.78
N SER A 382 15.93 26.55 6.25
CA SER A 382 16.39 25.76 5.11
C SER A 382 16.53 24.28 5.46
N ALA A 383 17.03 23.96 6.66
CA ALA A 383 17.14 22.59 7.14
C ALA A 383 15.78 21.92 7.41
N LEU A 384 14.76 22.71 7.74
CA LEU A 384 13.38 22.24 7.96
C LEU A 384 12.53 22.24 6.68
N ALA A 385 13.05 22.71 5.54
CA ALA A 385 12.30 22.74 4.29
C ALA A 385 11.99 21.31 3.79
N GLY A 386 10.91 21.16 3.03
CA GLY A 386 10.47 19.86 2.53
C GLY A 386 8.96 19.83 2.39
N LYS A 387 8.40 18.62 2.37
CA LYS A 387 6.94 18.38 2.38
C LYS A 387 6.59 17.36 3.44
N GLN A 388 5.41 17.51 4.05
CA GLN A 388 4.83 16.48 4.92
C GLN A 388 4.20 15.39 4.04
N LEU A 389 4.14 14.16 4.57
CA LEU A 389 3.17 13.16 4.11
C LEU A 389 1.81 13.55 4.69
N PHE A 390 0.79 13.65 3.85
CA PHE A 390 -0.57 13.93 4.29
C PHE A 390 -1.40 12.66 4.26
N ILE A 391 -2.13 12.37 5.34
CA ILE A 391 -3.01 11.22 5.46
C ILE A 391 -4.40 11.71 5.84
N GLU A 392 -5.40 11.41 5.01
CA GLU A 392 -6.79 11.80 5.22
C GLU A 392 -7.67 10.56 5.37
N GLY A 393 -8.33 10.45 6.52
CA GLY A 393 -9.44 9.54 6.77
C GLY A 393 -10.77 10.08 6.23
N GLN A 394 -11.86 9.45 6.63
CA GLN A 394 -13.24 9.84 6.26
C GLN A 394 -14.18 9.72 7.47
N SER A 395 -15.48 9.75 7.25
CA SER A 395 -16.50 9.70 8.33
C SER A 395 -16.49 8.48 9.26
N GLN A 396 -15.65 7.46 9.02
CA GLN A 396 -15.59 6.23 9.82
C GLN A 396 -14.59 6.36 10.97
N ASP A 397 -14.58 5.36 11.87
CA ASP A 397 -13.53 5.26 12.88
C ASP A 397 -12.27 4.68 12.21
N ASP A 398 -11.20 5.49 12.10
CA ASP A 398 -9.96 5.15 11.43
C ASP A 398 -8.77 5.04 12.42
N SER A 399 -7.76 4.26 12.04
CA SER A 399 -6.52 4.06 12.80
C SER A 399 -5.32 4.44 11.97
N PHE A 400 -4.42 5.23 12.55
CA PHE A 400 -3.20 5.71 11.91
C PHE A 400 -2.01 5.42 12.81
N SER A 401 -1.00 4.72 12.29
CA SER A 401 0.29 4.51 12.92
C SER A 401 1.37 5.07 11.99
N VAL A 402 1.98 6.20 12.34
CA VAL A 402 2.85 6.96 11.44
C VAL A 402 4.20 7.28 12.07
N VAL A 403 5.13 7.71 11.22
CA VAL A 403 6.40 8.33 11.62
C VAL A 403 6.35 9.86 11.47
N GLY A 404 7.39 10.54 11.94
CA GLY A 404 7.56 11.98 11.82
C GLY A 404 7.45 12.52 10.39
N ASN A 405 7.27 13.84 10.27
CA ASN A 405 6.94 14.53 9.02
C ASN A 405 5.61 14.10 8.39
N THR A 406 4.62 13.80 9.24
CA THR A 406 3.29 13.38 8.79
C THR A 406 2.23 14.32 9.34
N THR A 407 1.30 14.73 8.50
CA THR A 407 0.08 15.43 8.88
C THR A 407 -1.11 14.51 8.67
N ILE A 408 -1.96 14.36 9.68
CA ILE A 408 -3.13 13.49 9.66
C ILE A 408 -4.38 14.34 9.87
N ALA A 409 -5.40 14.09 9.06
CA ALA A 409 -6.77 14.52 9.28
C ALA A 409 -7.66 13.27 9.30
N GLY A 410 -8.26 12.95 10.45
CA GLY A 410 -9.05 11.74 10.59
C GLY A 410 -10.43 11.85 9.95
N HIS A 411 -11.06 13.03 10.01
CA HIS A 411 -12.39 13.34 9.50
C HIS A 411 -13.53 12.46 10.07
N GLY A 412 -13.25 11.61 11.05
CA GLY A 412 -14.21 10.75 11.71
C GLY A 412 -15.29 11.54 12.45
N SER A 413 -16.55 11.23 12.15
CA SER A 413 -17.70 11.60 12.99
C SER A 413 -18.40 10.35 13.57
N GLY A 414 -17.70 9.22 13.49
CA GLY A 414 -18.17 7.89 13.84
C GLY A 414 -18.44 7.69 15.33
N TYR A 415 -18.79 6.45 15.69
CA TYR A 415 -19.27 6.10 17.02
C TYR A 415 -18.14 5.96 18.06
N GLN A 416 -16.89 5.72 17.65
CA GLN A 416 -15.74 5.53 18.55
C GLN A 416 -14.54 6.47 18.28
N GLY A 417 -14.55 7.24 17.20
CA GLY A 417 -13.52 8.25 16.90
C GLY A 417 -12.22 7.66 16.34
N ASP A 418 -11.31 8.53 15.94
CA ASP A 418 -10.06 8.14 15.28
C ASP A 418 -8.95 7.85 16.29
N THR A 419 -8.05 6.90 15.96
CA THR A 419 -6.85 6.63 16.75
C THR A 419 -5.59 7.04 15.98
N PHE A 420 -4.84 7.98 16.54
CA PHE A 420 -3.56 8.46 16.00
C PHE A 420 -2.41 7.91 16.84
N SER A 421 -1.45 7.21 16.24
CA SER A 421 -0.34 6.58 16.95
C SER A 421 1.00 6.91 16.29
N PHE A 422 2.02 7.20 17.10
CA PHE A 422 3.40 7.41 16.63
C PHE A 422 4.40 7.17 17.76
N THR A 423 5.53 6.55 17.42
CA THR A 423 6.58 6.22 18.40
C THR A 423 7.52 7.39 18.66
N GLN A 424 7.81 8.19 17.62
CA GLN A 424 8.67 9.34 17.68
C GLN A 424 8.06 10.52 16.91
N SER A 425 8.18 11.71 17.49
CA SER A 425 7.82 12.97 16.86
C SER A 425 8.70 14.05 17.46
N THR A 426 9.45 14.78 16.64
CA THR A 426 10.40 15.80 17.09
C THR A 426 10.05 17.16 16.49
N ILE A 427 10.68 18.24 16.94
CA ILE A 427 10.48 19.57 16.34
C ILE A 427 10.87 19.60 14.85
N ALA A 428 11.91 18.86 14.47
CA ALA A 428 12.38 18.83 13.09
C ALA A 428 11.53 17.93 12.18
N GLY A 429 10.93 16.88 12.75
CA GLY A 429 10.09 15.90 12.06
C GLY A 429 8.80 15.64 12.81
N SER A 430 7.98 16.66 13.05
CA SER A 430 6.80 16.55 13.89
C SER A 430 5.67 15.79 13.18
N VAL A 431 4.91 15.00 13.94
CA VAL A 431 3.56 14.58 13.57
C VAL A 431 2.59 15.72 13.88
N LYS A 432 1.65 15.96 12.97
CA LYS A 432 0.58 16.95 13.11
C LYS A 432 -0.78 16.28 12.97
N ILE A 433 -1.70 16.59 13.88
CA ILE A 433 -3.10 16.14 13.83
C ILE A 433 -3.98 17.37 13.71
N THR A 434 -4.73 17.51 12.62
CA THR A 434 -5.43 18.79 12.31
C THR A 434 -6.84 18.92 12.86
N ASP A 435 -7.50 17.81 13.15
CA ASP A 435 -8.94 17.78 13.43
C ASP A 435 -9.31 16.97 14.68
N TYR A 436 -8.36 16.76 15.59
CA TYR A 436 -8.57 16.04 16.85
C TYR A 436 -9.86 16.47 17.58
N ASN A 437 -10.72 15.51 17.84
CA ASN A 437 -11.98 15.66 18.56
C ASN A 437 -11.89 14.90 19.89
N ALA A 438 -11.66 15.65 20.98
CA ALA A 438 -11.46 15.08 22.31
C ALA A 438 -12.61 14.19 22.83
N SER A 439 -13.82 14.34 22.29
CA SER A 439 -14.97 13.53 22.72
C SER A 439 -14.89 12.07 22.29
N VAL A 440 -14.16 11.77 21.22
CA VAL A 440 -14.12 10.44 20.60
C VAL A 440 -12.71 10.00 20.21
N ASP A 441 -11.83 10.92 19.81
CA ASP A 441 -10.51 10.56 19.32
C ASP A 441 -9.52 10.19 20.41
N ARG A 442 -8.49 9.44 20.01
CA ARG A 442 -7.38 9.02 20.85
C ARG A 442 -6.03 9.26 20.19
N ILE A 443 -5.06 9.73 20.96
CA ILE A 443 -3.66 9.83 20.50
C ILE A 443 -2.78 8.93 21.37
N ASN A 444 -1.97 8.07 20.76
CA ASN A 444 -0.96 7.26 21.44
C ASN A 444 0.44 7.73 21.01
N ALA A 445 1.16 8.36 21.93
CA ALA A 445 2.51 8.84 21.68
C ALA A 445 3.52 8.01 22.48
N GLY A 446 4.55 7.48 21.82
CA GLY A 446 5.60 6.67 22.43
C GLY A 446 5.65 5.23 21.93
N THR A 447 6.61 4.46 22.45
CA THR A 447 6.84 3.07 22.02
C THR A 447 5.75 2.15 22.54
N ASP A 448 5.36 1.13 21.75
CA ASP A 448 4.33 0.16 22.15
C ASP A 448 4.57 -0.41 23.56
N GLY A 449 3.50 -0.40 24.38
CA GLY A 449 3.56 -0.79 25.79
C GLY A 449 4.08 0.31 26.74
N GLN A 450 4.59 1.42 26.23
CA GLN A 450 5.05 2.60 26.97
C GLN A 450 4.52 3.90 26.34
N GLN A 451 3.23 3.91 25.99
CA GLN A 451 2.57 5.06 25.35
C GLN A 451 1.90 5.97 26.38
N TRP A 452 2.00 7.28 26.13
CA TRP A 452 1.06 8.26 26.67
C TRP A 452 -0.19 8.22 25.79
N THR A 453 -1.34 7.96 26.41
CA THR A 453 -2.61 7.92 25.71
C THR A 453 -3.41 9.17 26.04
N PHE A 454 -3.72 9.97 25.03
CA PHE A 454 -4.52 11.17 25.14
C PHE A 454 -5.97 10.91 24.72
N SER A 455 -6.92 11.30 25.55
CA SER A 455 -8.37 11.24 25.28
C SER A 455 -9.11 12.05 26.36
N SER A 456 -10.41 12.28 26.20
CA SER A 456 -11.23 12.87 27.28
C SER A 456 -11.34 12.01 28.54
N ALA A 457 -11.02 10.72 28.46
CA ALA A 457 -11.05 9.78 29.58
C ALA A 457 -9.74 9.74 30.40
N GLY A 458 -8.70 10.49 30.00
CA GLY A 458 -7.43 10.54 30.72
C GLY A 458 -7.56 11.09 32.15
N ASP A 459 -6.68 10.65 33.05
CA ASP A 459 -6.71 11.01 34.47
C ASP A 459 -5.83 12.23 34.82
N LYS A 460 -4.94 12.65 33.91
CA LYS A 460 -4.06 13.81 34.06
C LYS A 460 -4.36 14.91 33.06
N SER A 461 -4.07 16.15 33.45
CA SER A 461 -4.20 17.35 32.60
C SER A 461 -2.83 17.88 32.18
N LEU A 462 -2.79 18.54 31.02
CA LEU A 462 -1.59 19.18 30.51
C LEU A 462 -1.25 20.46 31.29
N VAL A 463 0.03 20.80 31.35
CA VAL A 463 0.52 22.09 31.85
C VAL A 463 0.61 23.11 30.71
N SER A 464 0.18 24.36 30.95
CA SER A 464 0.37 25.45 30.00
C SER A 464 1.79 26.02 30.06
N TYR A 465 2.46 26.11 28.92
CA TYR A 465 3.72 26.82 28.73
C TYR A 465 3.54 28.19 28.06
N GLY A 466 2.30 28.63 27.88
CA GLY A 466 1.96 29.96 27.39
C GLY A 466 1.37 30.01 25.98
N ASP A 467 0.70 31.14 25.70
CA ASP A 467 0.07 31.43 24.41
C ASP A 467 0.78 32.59 23.69
N TYR A 468 1.48 32.23 22.61
CA TYR A 468 2.17 33.14 21.70
C TYR A 468 1.54 33.07 20.31
N GLY A 469 0.23 32.85 20.22
CA GLY A 469 -0.49 32.79 18.95
C GLY A 469 -0.57 34.12 18.21
N SER A 470 -0.54 35.24 18.94
CA SER A 470 -0.52 36.57 18.31
C SER A 470 0.85 36.88 17.71
N SER A 471 0.86 37.54 16.54
CA SER A 471 2.11 37.94 15.88
C SER A 471 3.01 38.79 16.80
N ALA A 472 2.45 39.67 17.62
CA ALA A 472 3.23 40.48 18.55
C ALA A 472 3.92 39.63 19.63
N ASN A 473 3.19 38.70 20.27
CA ASN A 473 3.75 37.84 21.30
C ASN A 473 4.78 36.86 20.72
N LEU A 474 4.49 36.29 19.55
CA LEU A 474 5.42 35.39 18.86
C LEU A 474 6.73 36.11 18.54
N ASN A 475 6.67 37.30 17.94
CA ASN A 475 7.87 38.07 17.64
C ASN A 475 8.61 38.50 18.92
N ALA A 476 7.91 38.86 19.99
CA ALA A 476 8.53 39.19 21.28
C ALA A 476 9.25 37.99 21.91
N LEU A 477 8.72 36.77 21.74
CA LEU A 477 9.39 35.55 22.19
C LEU A 477 10.70 35.32 21.43
N PHE A 478 10.67 35.42 20.09
CA PHE A 478 11.82 35.11 19.25
C PHE A 478 12.86 36.24 19.08
N SER A 479 12.51 37.50 19.34
CA SER A 479 13.34 38.68 19.03
C SER A 479 14.72 38.72 19.70
N THR A 480 14.89 38.02 20.82
CA THR A 480 16.16 37.97 21.58
C THR A 480 16.82 36.60 21.53
N LEU A 481 16.24 35.63 20.82
CA LEU A 481 16.82 34.31 20.69
C LEU A 481 17.92 34.35 19.63
N GLY A 482 19.08 33.78 19.93
CA GLY A 482 20.23 33.73 19.03
C GLY A 482 21.19 32.62 19.44
N GLY A 483 22.09 32.24 18.52
CA GLY A 483 23.09 31.20 18.77
C GLY A 483 22.61 29.75 18.59
N ALA A 484 21.31 29.53 18.35
CA ALA A 484 20.79 28.21 17.98
C ALA A 484 21.28 27.81 16.57
N THR A 485 21.69 26.55 16.43
CA THR A 485 22.25 25.98 15.18
C THR A 485 21.29 25.06 14.47
N ASP A 486 20.25 24.60 15.16
CA ASP A 486 19.26 23.64 14.67
C ASP A 486 17.88 23.94 15.27
N ALA A 487 16.86 23.23 14.78
CA ALA A 487 15.48 23.43 15.18
C ALA A 487 15.24 23.08 16.67
N GLN A 488 15.89 22.03 17.16
CA GLN A 488 15.76 21.59 18.55
C GLN A 488 16.28 22.66 19.51
N SER A 489 17.52 23.13 19.34
CA SER A 489 18.13 24.17 20.18
C SER A 489 17.36 25.49 20.15
N LEU A 490 16.83 25.88 18.99
CA LEU A 490 15.99 27.07 18.88
C LEU A 490 14.67 26.91 19.63
N PHE A 491 14.01 25.76 19.49
CA PHE A 491 12.77 25.49 20.21
C PHE A 491 13.00 25.37 21.72
N THR A 492 14.08 24.72 22.16
CA THR A 492 14.49 24.68 23.57
C THR A 492 14.69 26.09 24.13
N ALA A 493 15.37 26.98 23.40
CA ALA A 493 15.56 28.36 23.83
C ALA A 493 14.23 29.15 23.90
N ALA A 494 13.33 28.92 22.94
CA ALA A 494 12.00 29.51 22.96
C ALA A 494 11.16 29.01 24.14
N LEU A 495 11.18 27.70 24.41
CA LEU A 495 10.46 27.07 25.52
C LEU A 495 11.02 27.52 26.87
N SER A 496 12.34 27.60 27.02
CA SER A 496 12.99 28.13 28.23
C SER A 496 12.53 29.57 28.49
N LYS A 497 12.57 30.44 27.48
CA LYS A 497 12.09 31.82 27.63
C LYS A 497 10.59 31.89 27.96
N ALA A 498 9.77 31.04 27.34
CA ALA A 498 8.34 30.98 27.59
C ALA A 498 7.99 30.53 29.03
N THR A 499 8.77 29.59 29.56
CA THR A 499 8.56 29.00 30.88
C THR A 499 9.37 29.66 32.00
N GLY A 500 10.15 30.71 31.69
CA GLY A 500 11.06 31.33 32.67
C GLY A 500 12.16 30.38 33.16
N SER A 501 12.73 29.60 32.24
CA SER A 501 13.74 28.55 32.44
C SER A 501 13.24 27.28 33.16
N ALA A 502 11.95 27.16 33.47
CA ALA A 502 11.43 25.93 34.10
C ALA A 502 11.62 24.69 33.20
N SER A 503 11.55 24.83 31.88
CA SER A 503 11.78 23.72 30.95
C SER A 503 13.21 23.16 30.96
N GLU A 504 14.14 23.78 31.69
CA GLU A 504 15.54 23.31 31.79
C GLU A 504 15.77 22.33 32.96
N SER A 505 14.87 22.29 33.95
CA SER A 505 15.04 21.44 35.16
C SER A 505 13.75 21.10 35.92
N SER A 506 12.60 21.54 35.42
CA SER A 506 11.28 21.35 36.01
C SER A 506 10.20 21.27 34.93
N LEU A 507 10.54 20.66 33.79
CA LEU A 507 9.58 20.35 32.73
C LEU A 507 8.50 19.42 33.31
N ALA A 508 7.23 19.73 33.00
CA ALA A 508 6.14 18.86 33.37
C ALA A 508 6.16 17.61 32.48
N GLU A 509 5.63 16.50 33.01
CA GLU A 509 5.51 15.23 32.28
C GLU A 509 4.86 15.44 30.90
N VAL A 510 3.78 16.22 30.85
CA VAL A 510 3.17 16.67 29.60
C VAL A 510 2.74 18.13 29.72
N GLY A 511 3.10 18.94 28.72
CA GLY A 511 2.65 20.33 28.61
C GLY A 511 2.35 20.77 27.19
N ALA A 512 1.79 21.97 27.04
CA ALA A 512 1.39 22.54 25.76
C ALA A 512 1.79 24.01 25.60
N ILE A 513 2.22 24.38 24.40
CA ILE A 513 2.57 25.76 24.02
C ILE A 513 1.94 26.12 22.66
N LYS A 514 1.37 27.33 22.56
CA LYS A 514 0.90 27.86 21.27
C LYS A 514 1.94 28.82 20.70
N LEU A 515 2.42 28.55 19.48
CA LEU A 515 3.33 29.44 18.73
C LEU A 515 2.71 29.79 17.37
N GLY A 516 2.26 31.03 17.20
CA GLY A 516 1.54 31.45 16.00
C GLY A 516 0.28 30.61 15.79
N ASN A 517 0.14 29.97 14.64
CA ASN A 517 -1.01 29.11 14.33
C ASN A 517 -0.85 27.67 14.83
N SER A 518 0.24 27.30 15.51
CA SER A 518 0.54 25.90 15.83
C SER A 518 0.54 25.67 17.33
N LEU A 519 -0.24 24.68 17.78
CA LEU A 519 -0.28 24.23 19.18
C LEU A 519 0.56 22.95 19.31
N TYR A 520 1.62 23.01 20.10
CA TYR A 520 2.51 21.87 20.35
C TYR A 520 2.18 21.24 21.69
N VAL A 521 2.15 19.91 21.73
CA VAL A 521 2.13 19.10 22.94
C VAL A 521 3.52 18.49 23.10
N ILE A 522 4.08 18.60 24.31
CA ILE A 522 5.43 18.20 24.66
C ILE A 522 5.35 17.16 25.78
N ILE A 523 6.00 16.02 25.59
CA ILE A 523 6.07 14.92 26.55
C ILE A 523 7.53 14.78 26.98
N ASP A 524 7.78 14.88 28.28
CA ASP A 524 9.03 14.50 28.92
C ASP A 524 9.15 12.97 28.91
N ASN A 525 9.68 12.43 27.81
CA ASN A 525 9.62 11.00 27.55
C ASN A 525 10.70 10.22 28.31
N ASN A 526 11.83 10.86 28.63
CA ASN A 526 12.89 10.26 29.44
C ASN A 526 12.74 10.55 30.94
N GLY A 527 11.77 11.39 31.34
CA GLY A 527 11.45 11.71 32.72
C GLY A 527 12.55 12.49 33.44
N ASN A 528 13.39 13.22 32.69
CA ASN A 528 14.53 13.94 33.26
C ASN A 528 14.20 15.38 33.70
N HIS A 529 12.96 15.83 33.48
CA HIS A 529 12.46 17.17 33.77
C HIS A 529 13.15 18.30 32.99
N SER A 530 13.73 18.00 31.83
CA SER A 530 14.44 18.94 30.98
C SER A 530 14.09 18.70 29.51
N PHE A 531 13.76 19.76 28.76
CA PHE A 531 13.41 19.58 27.36
C PHE A 531 14.64 19.27 26.47
N ASP A 532 14.70 18.08 25.89
CA ASP A 532 15.80 17.61 25.04
C ASP A 532 15.34 16.77 23.83
N SER A 533 16.28 16.11 23.15
CA SER A 533 16.01 15.36 21.91
C SER A 533 15.37 13.98 22.14
N GLN A 534 15.30 13.50 23.38
CA GLN A 534 14.63 12.26 23.74
C GLN A 534 13.14 12.45 24.02
N ASP A 535 12.69 13.70 24.10
CA ASP A 535 11.30 14.09 24.27
C ASP A 535 10.49 13.98 22.99
N ILE A 536 9.18 13.84 23.17
CA ILE A 536 8.24 13.79 22.06
C ILE A 536 7.53 15.13 21.95
N VAL A 537 7.51 15.69 20.74
CA VAL A 537 6.74 16.90 20.41
C VAL A 537 5.89 16.66 19.18
N PHE A 538 4.58 16.81 19.30
CA PHE A 538 3.63 16.76 18.19
C PHE A 538 2.75 18.01 18.16
N SER A 539 2.12 18.27 17.02
CA SER A 539 1.27 19.43 16.83
C SER A 539 -0.20 19.04 16.70
N LEU A 540 -1.08 19.82 17.32
CA LEU A 540 -2.53 19.78 17.09
C LEU A 540 -3.00 20.88 16.11
N GLY A 541 -2.06 21.50 15.39
CA GLY A 541 -2.34 22.54 14.42
C GLY A 541 -2.98 23.78 15.04
N ASN A 542 -3.98 24.35 14.35
CA ASN A 542 -4.58 25.62 14.74
C ASN A 542 -5.70 25.48 15.78
N ARG A 543 -5.34 25.01 16.97
CA ARG A 543 -6.25 24.95 18.13
C ARG A 543 -6.02 26.07 19.14
N ASP A 544 -7.07 26.38 19.88
CA ASP A 544 -7.01 27.24 21.06
C ASP A 544 -6.34 26.48 22.22
N LEU A 545 -5.40 27.16 22.91
CA LEU A 545 -4.67 26.55 24.02
C LEU A 545 -5.59 26.29 25.21
N SER A 546 -6.47 27.23 25.56
CA SER A 546 -7.32 27.11 26.74
C SER A 546 -8.33 25.97 26.59
N GLN A 547 -8.95 25.85 25.42
CA GLN A 547 -9.85 24.75 25.10
C GLN A 547 -9.10 23.40 25.11
N THR A 548 -7.88 23.36 24.55
CA THR A 548 -7.10 22.12 24.54
C THR A 548 -6.71 21.68 25.95
N LEU A 549 -6.31 22.59 26.82
CA LEU A 549 -6.02 22.27 28.24
C LEU A 549 -7.25 21.74 29.00
N SER A 550 -8.45 22.13 28.56
CA SER A 550 -9.72 21.67 29.14
C SER A 550 -10.15 20.30 28.62
N ASP A 551 -9.89 20.00 27.35
CA ASP A 551 -10.48 18.83 26.69
C ASP A 551 -9.49 17.67 26.51
N LEU A 552 -8.20 17.98 26.37
CA LEU A 552 -7.15 16.98 26.18
C LEU A 552 -6.65 16.53 27.55
N HIS A 553 -7.02 15.32 27.94
CA HIS A 553 -6.42 14.64 29.10
C HIS A 553 -5.53 13.51 28.62
N TYR A 554 -4.63 13.04 29.49
CA TYR A 554 -3.76 11.92 29.18
C TYR A 554 -3.68 10.91 30.32
N THR A 555 -3.36 9.68 29.96
CA THR A 555 -2.94 8.60 30.86
C THR A 555 -1.49 8.29 30.55
N ALA A 556 -0.66 8.26 31.58
CA ALA A 556 0.75 7.92 31.48
C ALA A 556 0.97 6.40 31.37
N PRO A 557 2.06 5.93 30.73
CA PRO A 557 2.38 4.51 30.71
C PRO A 557 2.60 3.98 32.13
N GLN A 558 2.16 2.74 32.38
CA GLN A 558 2.40 2.06 33.66
C GLN A 558 3.89 1.71 33.78
N ILE A 559 4.55 2.19 34.83
CA ILE A 559 5.91 1.76 35.16
C ILE A 559 5.81 0.45 35.92
N GLU A 560 6.03 -0.68 35.24
CA GLU A 560 6.22 -1.96 35.94
C GLU A 560 7.57 -1.97 36.66
N LEU A 561 7.55 -1.66 37.96
CA LEU A 561 8.68 -1.91 38.83
C LEU A 561 8.84 -3.43 38.97
N SER A 562 9.80 -4.01 38.25
CA SER A 562 10.24 -5.39 38.45
C SER A 562 10.95 -5.54 39.80
N GLY A 563 10.19 -5.47 40.89
CA GLY A 563 10.67 -5.70 42.25
C GLY A 563 10.77 -7.19 42.52
N SER A 564 12.00 -7.72 42.55
CA SER A 564 12.27 -9.03 43.14
C SER A 564 11.77 -9.04 44.59
N THR A 565 10.79 -9.87 44.88
CA THR A 565 10.30 -10.06 46.26
C THR A 565 11.43 -10.69 47.06
N PRO A 566 11.88 -10.12 48.20
CA PRO A 566 12.85 -10.78 49.06
C PRO A 566 12.20 -12.07 49.56
N THR A 567 12.79 -13.21 49.20
CA THR A 567 12.41 -14.50 49.78
C THR A 567 12.67 -14.41 51.28
N ALA A 568 11.61 -14.32 52.07
CA ALA A 568 11.70 -14.39 53.52
C ALA A 568 12.23 -15.80 53.88
N LEU A 569 13.48 -15.85 54.32
CA LEU A 569 14.05 -17.00 55.03
C LEU A 569 13.25 -17.18 56.32
N LEU A 570 12.41 -18.21 56.33
CA LEU A 570 11.84 -18.78 57.56
C LEU A 570 12.98 -19.51 58.29
N ASP A 571 13.53 -18.84 59.30
CA ASP A 571 14.37 -19.48 60.32
C ASP A 571 13.49 -20.42 61.15
N THR A 572 13.62 -21.73 60.92
CA THR A 572 13.17 -22.74 61.88
C THR A 572 14.29 -22.98 62.89
N VAL A 573 14.14 -22.40 64.08
CA VAL A 573 14.91 -22.79 65.27
C VAL A 573 14.29 -24.07 65.85
N ALA A 574 15.12 -25.09 66.04
CA ALA A 574 14.86 -26.25 66.88
C ALA A 574 15.40 -26.00 68.29
#